data_AF-A0A6C1BU96-F1
#
_entry.id   AF-A0A6C1BU96-F1
#
_cell.length_a   1.000
_cell.length_b   1.000
_cell.length_c   1.000
_cell.angle_alpha   90.00
_cell.angle_beta   90.00
_cell.angle_gamma   90.00
#
_symmetry.space_group_name_H-M   'P 1'
#
loop_
_entity.id
_entity.type
_entity.pdbx_description
1 polymer ?
#
loop_
_entity_poly.entity_id
_entity_poly.type
_entity_poly.pdbx_seq_one_letter_code
_entity_poly.pdbx_strand_id
1 'polypeptide(L)' 'MEEMPLPEDIKEKILQKVSNKALAMKAFEYISLVKKEDGTLWVKENFEDINNHALWFMVLACVNYAQRLIRGEELDGS' A
#
# COMPACT_ATOMS: atom_id res chain seq x y z
N MET A 1 -5.29 13.65 13.04
CA MET A 1 -5.18 12.64 11.94
C MET A 1 -5.45 11.26 12.51
N GLU A 2 -6.04 10.37 11.73
CA GLU A 2 -6.37 8.99 12.13
C GLU A 2 -5.63 8.01 11.22
N GLU A 3 -4.89 7.06 11.81
CA GLU A 3 -4.25 5.97 11.07
C GLU A 3 -5.09 4.69 11.22
N MET A 4 -5.33 4.01 10.10
CA MET A 4 -6.09 2.77 10.02
C MET A 4 -5.42 1.80 9.04
N PRO A 5 -5.66 0.48 9.18
CA PRO A 5 -5.14 -0.47 8.21
C PRO A 5 -5.67 -0.16 6.80
N LEU A 6 -4.91 -0.57 5.77
CA LEU A 6 -5.42 -0.53 4.41
C LEU A 6 -6.76 -1.30 4.32
N PRO A 7 -7.77 -0.76 3.61
CA PRO A 7 -9.01 -1.48 3.33
C PRO A 7 -8.77 -2.81 2.61
N GLU A 8 -9.57 -3.83 2.91
CA GLU A 8 -9.40 -5.18 2.35
C GLU A 8 -9.59 -5.21 0.82
N ASP A 9 -10.52 -4.43 0.28
CA ASP A 9 -10.73 -4.33 -1.17
C ASP A 9 -9.51 -3.75 -1.91
N ILE A 10 -8.80 -2.81 -1.28
CA ILE A 10 -7.54 -2.25 -1.80
C ILE A 10 -6.44 -3.32 -1.77
N LYS A 11 -6.32 -4.06 -0.66
CA LYS A 11 -5.35 -5.17 -0.55
C LYS A 11 -5.59 -6.23 -1.61
N GLU A 12 -6.84 -6.65 -1.82
CA GLU A 12 -7.21 -7.64 -2.83
C GLU A 12 -6.82 -7.20 -4.25
N LYS A 13 -7.12 -5.95 -4.64
CA LYS A 13 -6.73 -5.41 -5.95
C LYS A 13 -5.21 -5.39 -6.13
N ILE A 14 -4.46 -5.01 -5.09
CA ILE A 14 -3.00 -5.05 -5.13
C ILE A 14 -2.49 -6.48 -5.28
N LEU A 15 -3.05 -7.44 -4.55
CA LEU A 15 -2.69 -8.86 -4.63
C LEU A 15 -2.98 -9.49 -6.00
N GLN A 16 -3.94 -8.95 -6.75
CA GLN A 16 -4.19 -9.36 -8.13
C GLN A 16 -3.12 -8.82 -9.11
N LYS A 17 -2.51 -7.67 -8.80
CA LYS A 17 -1.50 -7.01 -9.65
C LYS A 17 -0.09 -7.55 -9.43
N VAL A 18 0.29 -7.86 -8.19
CA VAL A 18 1.67 -8.25 -7.84
C VAL A 18 1.92 -9.74 -8.05
N SER A 19 3.12 -10.08 -8.52
CA SER A 19 3.50 -11.48 -8.75
C SER A 19 3.83 -12.24 -7.46
N ASN A 20 4.38 -11.56 -6.44
CA ASN A 20 4.75 -12.18 -5.16
C ASN A 20 3.76 -11.77 -4.04
N LYS A 21 2.66 -12.52 -3.94
CA LYS A 21 1.59 -12.29 -2.96
C LYS A 21 2.05 -12.41 -1.51
N ALA A 22 2.95 -13.34 -1.21
CA ALA A 22 3.47 -13.53 0.15
C ALA A 22 4.27 -12.31 0.62
N LEU A 23 5.10 -11.74 -0.27
CA LEU A 23 5.86 -10.54 0.03
C LEU A 23 4.95 -9.31 0.14
N ALA A 24 3.90 -9.22 -0.68
CA ALA A 24 2.91 -8.14 -0.60
C ALA A 24 2.09 -8.19 0.70
N MET A 25 1.70 -9.38 1.17
CA MET A 25 1.04 -9.53 2.47
C MET A 25 1.93 -9.03 3.61
N LYS A 26 3.23 -9.38 3.60
CA LYS A 26 4.20 -8.82 4.57
C LYS A 26 4.32 -7.30 4.44
N ALA A 27 4.34 -6.78 3.21
CA ALA A 27 4.41 -5.34 2.99
C ALA A 27 3.22 -4.59 3.59
N PHE A 28 2.01 -5.16 3.58
CA PHE A 28 0.82 -4.53 4.19
C PHE A 28 0.95 -4.32 5.69
N GLU A 29 1.79 -5.08 6.40
CA GLU A 29 2.05 -4.87 7.83
C GLU A 29 2.73 -3.52 8.11
N TYR A 30 3.36 -2.92 7.10
CA TYR A 30 4.07 -1.65 7.20
C TYR A 30 3.31 -0.48 6.56
N ILE A 31 2.06 -0.67 6.12
CA ILE A 31 1.32 0.34 5.37
C ILE A 31 0.02 0.70 6.07
N SER A 32 -0.18 2.00 6.28
CA SER A 32 -1.39 2.57 6.89
C SER A 32 -2.09 3.51 5.92
N LEU A 33 -3.42 3.54 6.01
CA LEU A 33 -4.25 4.61 5.48
C LEU A 33 -4.38 5.71 6.54
N VAL A 34 -4.11 6.95 6.15
CA VAL A 34 -4.16 8.13 7.01
C VAL A 34 -5.30 9.01 6.55
N LYS A 35 -6.27 9.25 7.43
CA LYS A 35 -7.30 10.28 7.25
C LYS A 35 -6.84 11.57 7.89
N LYS A 36 -6.61 12.59 7.05
CA LYS A 36 -6.25 13.94 7.48
C LYS A 36 -7.45 14.69 8.04
N GLU A 37 -7.19 15.78 8.75
CA GLU A 37 -8.22 16.61 9.38
C GLU A 37 -9.15 17.29 8.36
N ASP A 38 -8.65 17.57 7.16
CA ASP A 38 -9.40 18.09 6.02
C ASP A 38 -10.26 17.03 5.31
N GLY A 39 -10.26 15.78 5.79
CA GLY A 39 -10.97 14.65 5.21
C GLY A 39 -10.22 13.93 4.09
N THR A 40 -9.06 14.44 3.66
CA THR A 40 -8.25 13.80 2.61
C THR A 40 -7.65 12.49 3.10
N LEU A 41 -7.68 11.47 2.24
CA LEU A 41 -7.01 10.18 2.48
C LEU A 41 -5.60 10.16 1.90
N TRP A 42 -4.67 9.55 2.63
CA TRP A 42 -3.27 9.38 2.22
C TRP A 42 -2.75 8.01 2.62
N VAL A 43 -1.84 7.43 1.85
CA VAL A 43 -1.20 6.14 2.21
C VAL A 43 0.23 6.40 2.67
N LYS A 44 0.56 5.89 3.85
CA LYS A 44 1.85 6.05 4.51
C LYS A 44 2.50 4.68 4.69
N GLU A 45 3.81 4.60 4.51
CA GLU A 45 4.61 3.46 4.95
C GLU A 45 5.33 3.77 6.26
N ASN A 46 5.60 2.72 7.04
CA ASN A 46 6.38 2.75 8.26
C ASN A 46 7.44 1.63 8.22
N PHE A 47 8.23 1.55 7.15
CA PHE A 47 9.25 0.51 6.92
C PHE A 47 10.67 1.05 7.11
N GLU A 48 11.41 0.50 8.08
CA GLU A 48 12.71 1.04 8.51
C GLU A 48 13.92 0.22 8.02
N ASP A 49 13.75 -1.07 7.70
CA ASP A 49 14.85 -1.96 7.29
C ASP A 49 15.16 -1.87 5.79
N ILE A 50 15.78 -0.76 5.39
CA ILE A 50 16.13 -0.51 3.99
C ILE A 50 17.13 -1.52 3.41
N ASN A 51 17.81 -2.34 4.22
CA ASN A 51 18.72 -3.38 3.72
C ASN A 51 17.97 -4.59 3.15
N ASN A 52 16.72 -4.79 3.56
CA ASN A 52 15.83 -5.77 2.97
C ASN A 52 15.19 -5.19 1.69
N HIS A 53 16.01 -5.02 0.65
CA HIS A 53 15.59 -4.37 -0.60
C HIS A 53 14.34 -4.99 -1.22
N ALA A 54 14.18 -6.32 -1.15
CA ALA A 54 13.02 -7.00 -1.71
C ALA A 54 11.71 -6.55 -1.03
N LEU A 55 11.69 -6.55 0.31
CA LEU A 55 10.53 -6.08 1.07
C LEU A 55 10.33 -4.58 0.92
N TRP A 56 11.42 -3.80 0.96
CA TRP A 56 11.37 -2.36 0.76
C TRP A 56 10.71 -1.96 -0.56
N PHE A 57 11.16 -2.56 -1.68
CA PHE A 57 10.55 -2.28 -2.99
C PHE A 57 9.09 -2.73 -3.06
N MET A 58 8.74 -3.85 -2.40
CA MET A 58 7.35 -4.27 -2.33
C MET A 58 6.49 -3.29 -1.52
N VAL A 59 6.98 -2.78 -0.39
CA VAL A 59 6.31 -1.73 0.40
C VAL A 59 6.06 -0.50 -0.47
N LEU A 60 7.08 0.01 -1.16
CA LEU A 60 6.94 1.17 -2.04
C LEU A 60 5.94 0.94 -3.18
N ALA A 61 5.95 -0.24 -3.79
CA ALA A 61 4.99 -0.61 -4.84
C ALA A 61 3.55 -0.66 -4.29
N CYS A 62 3.34 -1.33 -3.15
CA CYS A 62 2.03 -1.42 -2.50
C CYS A 62 1.50 -0.04 -2.09
N VAL A 63 2.35 0.86 -1.56
CA VAL A 63 1.98 2.25 -1.27
C VAL A 63 1.53 2.97 -2.53
N ASN A 64 2.30 2.87 -3.62
CA ASN A 64 1.94 3.52 -4.89
C ASN A 64 0.58 3.03 -5.40
N TYR A 65 0.38 1.72 -5.45
CA TYR A 65 -0.88 1.13 -5.92
C TYR A 65 -2.07 1.51 -5.02
N ALA A 66 -1.89 1.49 -3.69
CA ALA A 66 -2.93 1.91 -2.78
C ALA A 66 -3.30 3.39 -2.97
N GLN A 67 -2.32 4.29 -3.15
CA GLN A 67 -2.59 5.71 -3.42
C GLN A 67 -3.40 5.90 -4.70
N ARG A 68 -3.05 5.18 -5.78
CA ARG A 68 -3.75 5.22 -7.07
C ARG A 68 -5.20 4.75 -6.93
N LEU A 69 -5.40 3.59 -6.28
CA LEU A 69 -6.74 3.03 -6.06
C LEU A 69 -7.62 3.95 -5.21
N ILE A 70 -7.08 4.59 -4.17
CA ILE A 70 -7.82 5.56 -3.34
C ILE A 70 -8.24 6.80 -4.14
N ARG A 71 -7.47 7.18 -5.17
CA ARG A 71 -7.82 8.25 -6.10
C ARG A 71 -8.80 7.83 -7.19
N GLY A 72 -9.23 6.56 -7.18
CA GLY A 72 -10.13 6.00 -8.19
C GLY A 72 -9.43 5.61 -9.50
N GLU A 73 -8.10 5.51 -9.51
CA GLU A 73 -7.36 5.02 -10.67
C GLU A 73 -7.41 3.49 -10.76
N GLU A 74 -7.39 2.96 -11.99
CA GLU A 74 -7.22 1.54 -12.23
C GLU A 74 -5.74 1.13 -12.18
N LEU A 75 -5.48 -0.09 -11.72
CA LEU A 75 -4.14 -0.69 -11.70
C LEU A 75 -3.81 -1.39 -13.02
N ASP A 76 -4.15 -0.77 -14.13
CA ASP A 76 -3.75 -1.27 -15.45
C ASP A 76 -2.32 -0.82 -15.77
N GLY A 77 -1.58 -1.71 -16.46
CA GLY A 77 -0.24 -1.45 -16.96
C GLY A 77 0.82 -2.45 -16.50
N SER A 78 1.01 -3.50 -17.30
CA SER A 78 2.28 -4.16 -17.66
C SER A 78 1.95 -5.40 -18.47
#